data_AF-A0A2N6BL61-F1
#
_entry.id   AF-A0A2N6BL61-F1
#
_cell.length_a   1.000
_cell.length_b   1.000
_cell.length_c   1.000
_cell.angle_alpha   90.00
_cell.angle_beta   90.00
_cell.angle_gamma   90.00
#
_symmetry.space_group_name_H-M   'P 1'
#
loop_
_entity.id
_entity.type
_entity.pdbx_description
1 polymer ?
#
loop_
_entity_poly.entity_id
_entity_poly.type
_entity_poly.pdbx_seq_one_letter_code
_entity_poly.pdbx_strand_id
1 'polypeptide(L)'
;MAIRKLLPGVEIVIDGEDISFRCDGETIEDMEFTWDDFEDPVLLGEVSEELAEYVDEEESSVDNPAASIKRLLKKLVRDNISDGEEEDFDPDDDDDDDDDDNSSADDGDDDEDYDY
;
A
#
# COMPACT_ATOMS: atom_id res chain seq x y z
N MET A 1 -20.54 0.70 13.29
CA MET A 1 -20.02 1.92 12.64
C MET A 1 -18.91 2.59 13.44
N ALA A 2 -17.69 2.59 12.91
CA ALA A 2 -16.53 3.35 13.38
C ALA A 2 -15.99 4.21 12.23
N ILE A 3 -15.54 5.43 12.50
CA ILE A 3 -14.96 6.34 11.50
C ILE A 3 -13.53 6.63 11.92
N ARG A 4 -12.57 6.47 11.00
CA ARG A 4 -11.15 6.77 11.23
C ARG A 4 -10.65 7.69 10.14
N LYS A 5 -9.78 8.63 10.50
CA LYS A 5 -9.14 9.53 9.53
C LYS A 5 -7.91 8.84 8.95
N LEU A 6 -7.79 8.81 7.62
CA LEU A 6 -6.61 8.28 6.95
C LEU A 6 -5.62 9.42 6.68
N LEU A 7 -6.07 10.43 5.94
CA LEU A 7 -5.31 11.61 5.59
C LEU A 7 -6.22 12.86 5.65
N PRO A 8 -5.65 14.08 5.59
CA PRO A 8 -6.42 15.29 5.35
C PRO A 8 -7.45 15.10 4.21
N GLY A 9 -8.70 15.45 4.49
CA GLY A 9 -9.80 15.26 3.54
C GLY A 9 -10.40 13.85 3.48
N VAL A 10 -9.66 12.78 3.78
CA VAL A 10 -10.07 11.38 3.56
C VAL A 10 -10.29 10.58 4.85
N GLU A 11 -11.48 10.00 4.98
CA GLU A 11 -11.91 9.19 6.12
C GLU A 11 -12.37 7.80 5.68
N ILE A 12 -12.10 6.78 6.49
CA ILE A 12 -12.64 5.43 6.34
C ILE A 12 -13.78 5.20 7.33
N VAL A 13 -14.85 4.59 6.86
CA VAL A 13 -16.05 4.26 7.60
C VAL A 13 -16.22 2.74 7.61
N ILE A 14 -16.17 2.16 8.80
CA ILE A 14 -16.23 0.73 9.03
C ILE A 14 -17.57 0.39 9.69
N ASP A 15 -18.42 -0.39 9.03
CA ASP A 15 -19.68 -0.88 9.59
C ASP A 15 -19.74 -2.41 9.59
N GLY A 16 -19.08 -3.02 10.57
CA GLY A 16 -19.01 -4.47 10.65
C GLY A 16 -18.06 -5.01 9.59
N GLU A 17 -18.61 -5.71 8.60
CA GLU A 17 -17.86 -6.27 7.47
C GLU A 17 -17.72 -5.27 6.31
N ASP A 18 -18.61 -4.27 6.25
CA ASP A 18 -18.65 -3.26 5.20
C ASP A 18 -17.68 -2.11 5.49
N ILE A 19 -16.99 -1.67 4.46
CA ILE A 19 -16.02 -0.57 4.48
C ILE A 19 -16.37 0.41 3.38
N SER A 20 -16.42 1.69 3.72
CA SER A 20 -16.64 2.77 2.77
C SER A 20 -15.74 3.94 3.08
N PHE A 21 -15.60 4.86 2.12
CA PHE A 21 -14.74 6.04 2.28
C PHE A 21 -15.53 7.33 2.16
N ARG A 22 -15.02 8.37 2.82
CA ARG A 22 -15.57 9.72 2.77
C ARG A 22 -14.50 10.75 2.45
N CYS A 23 -14.87 11.72 1.64
CA CYS A 23 -14.10 12.92 1.35
C CYS A 23 -14.90 14.15 1.81
N ASP A 24 -14.31 15.01 2.66
CA ASP A 24 -14.95 16.23 3.20
C ASP A 24 -16.35 16.00 3.82
N GLY A 25 -16.59 14.80 4.36
CA GLY A 25 -17.87 14.40 4.96
C GLY A 25 -18.91 13.82 3.98
N GLU A 26 -18.61 13.74 2.69
CA GLU A 26 -19.42 13.07 1.67
C GLU A 26 -18.88 11.67 1.37
N THR A 27 -19.77 10.70 1.14
CA THR A 27 -19.35 9.34 0.75
C THR A 27 -18.79 9.34 -0.67
N ILE A 28 -17.66 8.69 -0.87
CA ILE A 28 -17.08 8.49 -2.20
C ILE A 28 -17.88 7.38 -2.89
N GLU A 29 -18.46 7.69 -4.05
CA GLU A 29 -19.26 6.74 -4.83
C GLU A 29 -18.37 5.60 -5.37
N ASP A 30 -18.96 4.40 -5.54
CA ASP A 30 -18.26 3.18 -6.00
C ASP A 30 -17.08 2.71 -5.12
N MET A 31 -16.94 3.26 -3.91
CA MET A 31 -15.88 2.91 -2.95
C MET A 31 -16.44 2.17 -1.73
N GLU A 32 -17.22 1.11 -1.99
CA GLU A 32 -17.79 0.21 -0.99
C GLU A 32 -17.14 -1.19 -1.12
N PHE A 33 -16.50 -1.65 -0.05
CA PHE A 33 -15.70 -2.87 -0.01
C PHE A 33 -16.00 -3.66 1.26
N THR A 34 -15.47 -4.88 1.34
CA THR A 34 -15.45 -5.70 2.54
C THR A 34 -14.02 -5.97 3.01
N TRP A 35 -13.85 -6.56 4.20
CA TRP A 35 -12.52 -6.97 4.67
C TRP A 35 -11.86 -8.03 3.77
N ASP A 36 -12.65 -8.92 3.16
CA ASP A 36 -12.18 -9.96 2.23
C ASP A 36 -11.58 -9.33 0.96
N ASP A 37 -12.22 -8.27 0.44
CA ASP A 37 -11.71 -7.52 -0.71
C ASP A 37 -10.31 -6.93 -0.44
N PHE A 38 -10.07 -6.45 0.78
CA PHE A 38 -8.76 -5.91 1.18
C PHE A 38 -7.70 -6.96 1.52
N GLU A 39 -8.02 -8.26 1.46
CA GLU A 39 -7.00 -9.30 1.42
C GLU A 39 -6.25 -9.30 0.08
N ASP A 40 -6.86 -8.77 -0.99
CA ASP A 40 -6.21 -8.64 -2.30
C ASP A 40 -5.26 -7.41 -2.35
N PRO A 41 -3.94 -7.65 -2.49
CA PRO A 41 -2.95 -6.57 -2.44
C PRO A 41 -2.97 -5.68 -3.70
N VAL A 42 -3.57 -6.14 -4.80
CA VAL A 42 -3.71 -5.37 -6.04
C VAL A 42 -4.83 -4.36 -5.85
N LEU A 43 -6.00 -4.80 -5.40
CA LEU A 43 -7.14 -3.95 -5.11
C LEU A 43 -6.81 -2.89 -4.06
N LEU A 44 -6.09 -3.26 -3.00
CA LEU A 44 -5.64 -2.31 -1.98
C LEU A 44 -4.70 -1.24 -2.57
N GLY A 45 -3.91 -1.60 -3.58
CA GLY A 45 -3.13 -0.66 -4.39
C GLY A 45 -4.03 0.31 -5.16
N GLU A 46 -4.95 -0.21 -5.98
CA GLU A 46 -5.87 0.58 -6.79
C GLU A 46 -6.69 1.55 -5.93
N VAL A 47 -7.27 1.07 -4.83
CA VAL A 47 -8.03 1.90 -3.88
C VAL A 47 -7.15 2.99 -3.27
N SER A 48 -5.89 2.69 -2.94
CA SER A 48 -4.98 3.69 -2.37
C SER A 48 -4.59 4.79 -3.36
N GLU A 49 -4.48 4.46 -4.65
CA GLU A 49 -4.20 5.42 -5.73
C GLU A 49 -5.40 6.32 -5.97
N GLU A 50 -6.60 5.75 -6.07
CA GLU A 50 -7.84 6.52 -6.24
C GLU A 50 -8.09 7.44 -5.03
N LEU A 51 -7.90 6.95 -3.80
CA LEU A 51 -8.05 7.74 -2.58
C LEU A 51 -7.04 8.89 -2.50
N ALA A 52 -5.85 8.73 -3.06
CA ALA A 52 -4.84 9.77 -3.08
C ALA A 52 -5.28 10.99 -3.90
N GLU A 53 -6.11 10.83 -4.91
CA GLU A 53 -6.67 11.95 -5.69
C GLU A 53 -7.62 12.83 -4.87
N TYR A 54 -8.20 12.30 -3.80
CA TYR A 54 -9.07 13.03 -2.87
C TYR A 54 -8.32 13.68 -1.72
N VAL A 55 -7.01 13.40 -1.58
CA VAL A 55 -6.17 14.03 -0.56
C VAL A 55 -5.85 15.44 -0.99
N ASP A 56 -6.12 16.39 -0.11
CA ASP A 56 -5.72 17.77 -0.34
C ASP A 56 -4.19 17.90 -0.24
N GLU A 57 -3.52 18.05 -1.40
CA GLU A 57 -2.06 18.19 -1.48
C GLU A 57 -1.54 19.47 -0.80
N GLU A 58 -2.37 20.50 -0.63
CA GLU A 58 -1.97 21.74 0.04
C GLU A 58 -1.99 21.57 1.57
N GLU A 59 -2.90 20.77 2.11
CA GLU A 59 -3.00 20.44 3.53
C GLU A 59 -2.12 19.24 3.92
N SER A 60 -1.89 18.32 2.99
CA SER A 60 -1.07 17.14 3.19
C SER A 60 0.42 17.45 3.09
N SER A 61 1.18 17.14 4.13
CA SER A 61 2.65 17.23 4.12
C SER A 61 3.32 15.92 3.64
N VAL A 62 2.60 15.12 2.86
CA VAL A 62 3.03 13.76 2.46
C VAL A 62 3.42 13.78 0.98
N ASP A 63 4.67 13.39 0.67
CA ASP A 63 5.19 13.34 -0.69
C ASP A 63 4.51 12.27 -1.57
N ASN A 64 4.06 11.16 -0.97
CA ASN A 64 3.31 10.10 -1.64
C ASN A 64 2.05 9.70 -0.84
N PRO A 65 0.91 10.37 -1.07
CA PRO A 65 -0.33 10.10 -0.36
C PRO A 65 -0.83 8.66 -0.58
N ALA A 66 -0.71 8.11 -1.80
CA ALA A 66 -1.13 6.74 -2.12
C ALA A 66 -0.37 5.71 -1.28
N ALA A 67 0.96 5.79 -1.22
CA ALA A 67 1.77 4.88 -0.40
C ALA A 67 1.41 4.95 1.08
N SER A 68 1.13 6.16 1.58
CA SER A 68 0.72 6.39 2.98
C SER A 68 -0.66 5.77 3.27
N ILE A 69 -1.63 5.97 2.38
CA ILE A 69 -2.96 5.36 2.48
C ILE A 69 -2.85 3.84 2.44
N LYS A 70 -2.08 3.29 1.49
CA LYS A 70 -1.83 1.85 1.36
C LYS A 70 -1.29 1.24 2.64
N ARG A 71 -0.32 1.90 3.29
CA ARG A 71 0.26 1.46 4.57
C ARG A 71 -0.77 1.49 5.70
N LEU A 72 -1.61 2.52 5.77
CA LEU A 72 -2.68 2.63 6.76
C LEU A 72 -3.76 1.56 6.57
N LEU A 73 -4.17 1.31 5.32
CA LEU A 73 -5.14 0.27 4.97
C LEU A 73 -4.60 -1.12 5.33
N LYS A 74 -3.36 -1.46 4.95
CA LYS A 74 -2.72 -2.73 5.33
C LYS A 74 -2.71 -2.94 6.85
N LYS A 75 -2.40 -1.89 7.61
CA LYS A 75 -2.42 -1.94 9.08
C LYS A 75 -3.84 -2.19 9.60
N LEU A 76 -4.83 -1.48 9.05
CA LEU A 76 -6.25 -1.65 9.38
C LEU A 76 -6.74 -3.07 9.11
N VAL A 77 -6.40 -3.63 7.95
CA VAL A 77 -6.73 -5.00 7.56
C VAL A 77 -6.14 -5.99 8.56
N ARG A 78 -4.86 -5.84 8.90
CA ARG A 78 -4.21 -6.68 9.92
C ARG A 78 -4.92 -6.58 11.27
N ASP A 79 -5.19 -5.37 11.75
CA ASP A 79 -5.83 -5.13 13.05
C ASP A 79 -7.27 -5.70 13.15
N ASN A 80 -7.98 -5.86 12.03
CA ASN A 80 -9.37 -6.33 12.01
C ASN A 80 -9.52 -7.80 11.56
N ILE A 81 -8.61 -8.32 10.72
CA ILE A 81 -8.62 -9.72 10.27
C ILE A 81 -7.82 -10.61 11.23
N SER A 82 -6.72 -10.12 11.80
CA SER A 82 -5.92 -10.85 12.80
C SER A 82 -6.37 -10.51 14.22
N ASP A 83 -7.48 -11.10 14.66
CA ASP A 83 -7.71 -11.33 16.09
C ASP A 83 -6.67 -12.38 16.56
N GLY A 84 -5.47 -11.96 16.98
CA GLY A 84 -4.73 -12.77 17.95
C GLY A 84 -3.20 -12.86 17.98
N GLU A 85 -2.39 -12.24 17.12
CA GLU A 85 -0.93 -12.28 17.30
C GLU A 85 -0.29 -10.89 17.19
N GLU A 86 0.05 -10.33 18.35
CA GLU A 86 0.89 -9.15 18.54
C GLU A 86 2.30 -9.47 18.01
N GLU A 87 2.54 -9.30 16.70
CA GLU A 87 3.91 -9.21 16.18
C GLU A 87 4.28 -7.75 16.02
N ASP A 88 5.06 -7.26 17.00
CA ASP A 88 5.81 -6.00 16.96
C ASP A 88 6.56 -5.87 15.63
N PHE A 89 6.02 -5.09 14.68
CA PHE A 89 6.67 -4.84 13.40
C PHE A 89 7.38 -3.48 13.41
N ASP A 90 8.69 -3.54 13.17
CA ASP A 90 9.64 -2.42 13.10
C ASP A 90 9.33 -1.53 11.88
N PRO A 91 9.22 -0.20 12.04
CA PRO A 91 8.86 0.71 10.94
C PRO A 91 9.98 0.95 9.90
N ASP A 92 11.15 0.32 10.05
CA ASP A 92 12.35 0.45 9.21
C ASP A 92 12.48 -0.63 8.11
N ASP A 93 11.54 -1.58 8.00
CA ASP A 93 11.50 -2.56 6.89
C ASP A 93 10.83 -1.92 5.64
N ASP A 94 11.36 -0.76 5.26
CA ASP A 94 11.16 -0.13 3.96
C ASP A 94 11.93 -1.01 2.97
N ASP A 95 11.23 -2.01 2.42
CA ASP A 95 11.66 -2.79 1.25
C ASP A 95 11.70 -1.82 0.05
N ASP A 96 12.77 -1.02 0.02
CA ASP A 96 13.28 -0.31 -1.14
C ASP A 96 13.79 -1.40 -2.11
N ASP A 97 12.83 -2.04 -2.79
CA ASP A 97 13.05 -3.00 -3.89
C ASP A 97 13.51 -2.20 -5.12
N ASP A 98 14.65 -1.51 -4.99
CA ASP A 98 15.47 -1.03 -6.09
C ASP A 98 16.33 -2.24 -6.53
N ASP A 99 15.68 -3.15 -7.25
CA ASP A 99 16.36 -4.24 -7.98
C ASP A 99 17.12 -3.60 -9.16
N ASP A 100 18.28 -3.02 -8.82
CA ASP A 100 19.33 -2.57 -9.73
C ASP A 100 19.86 -3.82 -10.46
N ASP A 101 19.23 -4.16 -11.59
CA ASP A 101 19.71 -5.16 -12.56
C ASP A 101 21.04 -4.68 -13.16
N ASN A 102 22.10 -4.78 -12.37
CA ASN A 102 23.47 -4.62 -12.82
C ASN A 102 23.88 -5.90 -13.55
N SER A 103 23.42 -6.04 -14.79
CA SER A 103 23.93 -7.04 -15.74
C SER A 103 25.32 -6.63 -16.26
N SER A 104 26.32 -6.71 -15.37
CA SER A 104 27.74 -6.67 -15.71
C SER A 104 28.41 -7.99 -15.33
N ALA A 105 28.24 -9.02 -16.15
CA ALA A 105 29.09 -10.20 -16.16
C ALA A 105 30.05 -10.11 -17.36
N ASP A 106 31.12 -9.34 -17.14
CA ASP A 106 32.39 -9.47 -17.86
C ASP A 106 33.08 -10.75 -17.35
N ASP A 107 32.99 -11.83 -18.12
CA ASP A 107 33.84 -13.02 -17.92
C ASP A 107 34.54 -13.31 -19.25
N GLY A 108 35.67 -12.61 -19.42
CA GLY A 108 36.70 -13.02 -20.36
C GLY A 108 37.72 -13.89 -19.64
N ASP A 109 37.90 -15.13 -20.11
CA ASP A 109 39.12 -15.95 -19.99
C ASP A 109 38.97 -17.07 -21.04
N ASP A 110 39.63 -16.98 -22.20
CA ASP A 110 41.00 -17.51 -22.46
C ASP A 110 41.08 -19.03 -22.37
N ASP A 111 41.16 -19.74 -23.52
CA ASP A 111 41.90 -21.02 -23.63
C ASP A 111 42.04 -21.48 -25.10
N GLU A 112 43.18 -21.12 -25.65
CA GLU A 112 44.15 -21.88 -26.46
C GLU A 112 43.77 -22.78 -27.68
N ASP A 113 44.48 -22.46 -28.76
CA ASP A 113 44.71 -23.08 -30.08
C ASP A 113 45.25 -24.53 -30.03
N TYR A 114 44.68 -25.48 -30.78
CA TYR A 114 45.37 -26.65 -31.40
C TYR A 114 44.41 -27.44 -32.32
N ASP A 115 44.47 -27.23 -33.64
CA ASP A 115 43.98 -28.20 -34.64
C ASP A 115 45.18 -28.91 -35.31
N TYR A 116 45.17 -30.25 -35.25
CA TYR A 116 46.20 -31.19 -35.73
C TYR A 116 45.84 -31.79 -37.10
#